data_AF-A0A7V2ZME1-F1
#
_entry.id   AF-A0A7V2ZME1-F1
#
_cell.length_a   1.000
_cell.length_b   1.000
_cell.length_c   1.000
_cell.angle_alpha   90.00
_cell.angle_beta   90.00
_cell.angle_gamma   90.00
#
_symmetry.space_group_name_H-M   'P 1'
#
loop_
_entity.id
_entity.type
_entity.pdbx_description
1 polymer ?
#
loop_
_entity_poly.entity_id
_entity_poly.type
_entity_poly.pdbx_seq_one_letter_code
_entity_poly.pdbx_strand_id
1 'polypeptide(L)' 'MSLTQVNLHFDHDLPFSKGGTSLTAENVRILCMKCNLSKSNKILSVPPIFLT' A
#
# COMPACT_ATOMS: atom_id res chain seq x y z
N MET A 1 8.73 -9.36 -25.70
CA MET A 1 8.75 -9.21 -24.22
C MET A 1 8.33 -7.77 -23.90
N SER A 2 7.09 -7.34 -24.05
CA SER A 2 5.74 -7.88 -23.75
C SER A 2 5.22 -7.43 -22.37
N LEU A 3 4.07 -6.73 -22.41
CA LEU A 3 3.08 -6.43 -21.35
C LEU A 3 3.35 -5.31 -20.32
N THR A 4 2.85 -4.11 -20.67
CA THR A 4 2.36 -2.99 -19.83
C THR A 4 3.33 -2.36 -18.81
N GLN A 5 3.74 -1.12 -19.09
CA GLN A 5 4.37 -0.25 -18.09
C GLN A 5 3.38 0.01 -16.94
N VAL A 6 3.69 -0.51 -15.75
CA VAL A 6 2.87 -0.32 -14.54
C VAL A 6 3.34 0.95 -13.84
N ASN A 7 2.48 1.96 -13.75
CA ASN A 7 2.77 3.15 -12.93
C ASN A 7 2.86 2.72 -11.47
N LEU A 8 4.05 2.81 -10.88
CA LEU A 8 4.32 2.48 -9.49
C LEU A 8 4.15 3.73 -8.62
N HIS A 9 3.53 3.57 -7.46
CA HIS A 9 3.26 4.60 -6.47
C HIS A 9 3.85 4.17 -5.13
N PHE A 10 4.43 5.12 -4.40
CA PHE A 10 4.67 4.95 -2.96
C PHE A 10 3.35 5.16 -2.22
N ASP A 11 3.01 4.23 -1.33
CA ASP A 11 1.80 4.25 -0.52
C ASP A 11 2.11 3.91 0.93
N HIS A 12 1.22 4.28 1.85
CA HIS A 12 1.38 4.05 3.28
C HIS A 12 0.60 2.86 3.83
N ASP A 13 1.22 2.05 4.67
CA ASP A 13 0.56 0.96 5.40
C ASP A 13 -0.54 1.49 6.31
N LEU A 14 -0.16 2.45 7.18
CA LEU A 14 -1.05 3.35 7.89
C LEU A 14 -1.25 4.61 7.04
N PRO A 15 -2.45 4.87 6.50
CA PRO A 15 -2.69 6.04 5.66
C PRO A 15 -2.36 7.36 6.37
N PHE A 16 -1.87 8.34 5.62
CA PHE A 16 -1.59 9.68 6.15
C PHE A 16 -2.81 10.31 6.84
N SER A 17 -4.01 10.15 6.27
CA SER A 17 -5.28 10.62 6.85
C SER A 17 -5.65 9.96 8.18
N LYS A 18 -4.93 8.93 8.60
CA LYS A 18 -5.07 8.21 9.88
C LYS A 18 -3.83 8.36 10.77
N GLY A 19 -2.96 9.32 10.47
CA GLY A 19 -1.77 9.61 11.27
C GLY A 19 -0.50 8.85 10.86
N GLY A 20 -0.51 8.15 9.72
CA GLY A 20 0.71 7.54 9.18
C GLY A 20 1.73 8.58 8.70
N THR A 21 3.01 8.23 8.80
CA THR A 21 4.12 9.11 8.41
C THR A 21 5.05 8.43 7.40
N SER A 22 5.91 9.21 6.75
CA SER A 22 7.00 8.71 5.90
C SER A 22 8.37 8.80 6.58
N LEU A 23 8.41 8.87 7.92
CA LEU A 23 9.67 9.05 8.66
C LEU A 23 10.59 7.84 8.54
N THR A 24 10.01 6.64 8.49
CA THR A 24 10.72 5.38 8.26
C THR A 24 10.12 4.65 7.06
N ALA A 25 10.92 3.77 6.44
CA ALA A 25 10.47 2.94 5.33
C ALA A 25 9.45 1.88 5.76
N GLU A 26 9.29 1.61 7.05
CA GLU A 26 8.39 0.59 7.59
C GLU A 26 6.92 0.88 7.30
N ASN A 27 6.56 2.17 7.17
CA ASN A 27 5.20 2.58 6.84
C ASN A 27 5.01 2.86 5.34
N VAL A 28 5.99 2.56 4.48
CA VAL A 28 5.95 2.89 3.04
C VAL A 28 6.15 1.63 2.20
N ARG A 29 5.25 1.41 1.24
CA ARG A 29 5.32 0.30 0.26
C ARG A 29 5.15 0.79 -1.17
N ILE A 30 5.54 -0.03 -2.14
CA ILE A 30 5.32 0.23 -3.57
C ILE A 30 4.07 -0.52 -4.02
N LEU A 31 3.13 0.20 -4.63
CA LEU A 31 1.91 -0.35 -5.22
C LEU A 31 1.78 0.09 -6.68
N CYS A 32 1.01 -0.67 -7.47
CA CYS A 32 0.57 -0.17 -8.76
C CYS A 32 -0.42 1.00 -8.57
N MET A 33 -0.50 1.93 -9.52
CA MET A 33 -1.41 3.09 -9.47
C MET A 33 -2.85 2.65 -9.19
N LYS A 34 -3.36 1.66 -9.93
CA LYS A 34 -4.72 1.13 -9.72
C LYS A 34 -4.91 0.54 -8.32
N CYS A 35 -3.91 -0.21 -7.85
CA CYS A 35 -3.87 -0.85 -6.54
C CYS A 35 -3.93 0.21 -5.41
N ASN A 36 -3.12 1.25 -5.53
CA ASN A 36 -3.08 2.37 -4.60
C ASN A 36 -4.43 3.12 -4.55
N LEU A 37 -4.99 3.46 -5.72
CA LEU A 37 -6.29 4.12 -5.82
C LEU A 37 -7.42 3.27 -5.22
N SER A 38 -7.40 1.95 -5.43
CA SER A 38 -8.37 1.02 -4.83
C SER A 38 -8.20 0.87 -3.31
N LYS A 39 -6.97 0.93 -2.78
CA LYS A 39 -6.71 0.85 -1.34
C LYS A 39 -7.25 2.06 -0.60
N SER A 40 -7.09 3.28 -1.14
CA SER A 40 -7.55 4.52 -0.50
C SER A 40 -7.01 4.62 0.95
N ASN A 41 -7.83 5.04 1.92
CA ASN A 41 -7.46 5.12 3.35
C ASN A 41 -7.73 3.81 4.14
N LYS A 42 -7.84 2.67 3.46
CA LYS A 42 -8.02 1.38 4.14
C LYS A 42 -6.68 0.85 4.63
N ILE A 43 -6.69 0.33 5.85
CA ILE A 43 -5.59 -0.47 6.38
C ILE A 43 -5.90 -1.91 5.96
N LEU A 44 -5.00 -2.53 5.20
CA LEU A 44 -5.15 -3.92 4.79
C LEU A 44 -4.76 -4.81 5.97
N SER A 45 -5.71 -5.19 6.81
CA SER A 45 -5.50 -6.24 7.80
C SER A 45 -5.51 -7.58 7.09
N VAL A 46 -4.42 -8.34 7.22
CA VAL A 46 -4.47 -9.78 6.91
C VAL A 46 -5.39 -10.39 7.97
N PRO A 47 -6.49 -11.07 7.60
CA PRO A 47 -7.32 -11.72 8.60
C PRO A 47 -6.47 -12.77 9.34
N PRO A 48 -6.70 -12.97 10.66
CA PRO A 48 -5.87 -13.84 11.51
C PRO A 48 -5.81 -15.32 11.06
N ILE A 49 -6.57 -15.70 10.04
CA ILE A 49 -6.64 -17.04 9.45
C ILE A 49 -5.32 -17.45 8.77
N PHE A 50 -4.41 -16.51 8.51
CA PHE A 50 -3.09 -16.77 7.91
C PHE A 50 -1.90 -16.72 8.90
N LEU A 51 -2.17 -16.65 10.21
CA LEU A 51 -1.15 -16.52 11.26
C LEU A 51 -1.07 -17.74 12.22
N THR A 52 -1.68 -18.87 11.87
CA THR A 52 -1.58 -20.15 12.59
C THR A 52 -0.82 -21.18 11.78
#